data_AF-A0A4Q0M2V0-F1
#
_entry.id   AF-A0A4Q0M2V0-F1
#
_cell.length_a   1.000
_cell.length_b   1.000
_cell.length_c   1.000
_cell.angle_alpha   90.00
_cell.angle_beta   90.00
_cell.angle_gamma   90.00
#
_symmetry.space_group_name_H-M   'P 1'
#
loop_
_entity.id
_entity.type
_entity.pdbx_description
1 polymer ?
#
loop_
_entity_poly.entity_id
_entity_poly.type
_entity_poly.pdbx_seq_one_letter_code
_entity_poly.pdbx_strand_id
1 'polypeptide(L)'
;MTRLRRVLLIGRSHRVMQDLVAELRALGVEAEGETDPDRAADRPDAGAFDVVALGRGVTGETRKALRKAFAWIRPDVRLIDVAIREAPGETLRALEGRDLVDLDAYFARIGYRGPRDATTGTLRALVLAHLDAIPFESIDAAIGRGVDISPEGVDAKLIGAHRGGYCYEQNGLFKRVLRALGFEVDGLLARVRLNARPGDQPMARSHMTLKVTIEGEEWLADVGFGGATPTAPLRFDDEAPQPTPHGRYRVTRFGPLKLLEAESDGGWAPLYEVSDEPQIDVDYEPANWLTSTHPGSFFRRELVAARAAPGARYALYGARLTTRWPDGRSEQRMLSADEIERALTETFGLAVQPDWRPLIEQAAARV
;
A
#
# COMPACT_ATOMS: atom_id res chain seq x y z
N MET A 1 -19.09 -32.98 14.50
CA MET A 1 -18.69 -32.99 13.09
C MET A 1 -18.37 -31.56 12.72
N THR A 2 -17.11 -31.24 12.46
CA THR A 2 -16.71 -29.93 11.92
C THR A 2 -17.44 -29.75 10.59
N ARG A 3 -18.25 -28.69 10.47
CA ARG A 3 -18.94 -28.34 9.21
C ARG A 3 -17.88 -28.23 8.11
N LEU A 4 -18.04 -28.99 7.02
CA LEU A 4 -17.19 -28.85 5.83
C LEU A 4 -17.31 -27.40 5.35
N ARG A 5 -16.16 -26.73 5.19
CA ARG A 5 -16.14 -25.33 4.78
C ARG A 5 -16.23 -25.26 3.25
N ARG A 6 -17.33 -24.71 2.73
CA ARG A 6 -17.63 -24.62 1.29
C ARG A 6 -17.25 -23.26 0.71
N VAL A 7 -16.68 -23.26 -0.49
CA VAL A 7 -16.26 -22.05 -1.21
C VAL A 7 -16.99 -21.94 -2.54
N LEU A 8 -17.53 -20.76 -2.82
CA LEU A 8 -17.97 -20.37 -4.16
C LEU A 8 -16.99 -19.35 -4.73
N LEU A 9 -16.32 -19.72 -5.81
CA LEU A 9 -15.58 -18.78 -6.64
C LEU A 9 -16.55 -18.19 -7.68
N ILE A 10 -16.53 -16.88 -7.90
CA ILE A 10 -17.34 -16.21 -8.94
C ILE A 10 -16.42 -15.46 -9.89
N GLY A 11 -16.49 -15.76 -11.18
CA GLY A 11 -15.67 -15.13 -12.20
C GLY A 11 -16.35 -15.15 -13.57
N ARG A 12 -15.65 -14.69 -14.62
CA ARG A 12 -16.18 -14.74 -16.00
C ARG A 12 -15.47 -15.76 -16.90
N SER A 13 -14.30 -16.26 -16.51
CA SER A 13 -13.49 -17.15 -17.34
C SER A 13 -13.65 -18.60 -16.92
N HIS A 14 -14.35 -19.39 -17.75
CA HIS A 14 -14.62 -20.81 -17.45
C HIS A 14 -13.36 -21.62 -17.15
N ARG A 15 -12.31 -21.46 -17.98
CA ARG A 15 -11.04 -22.17 -17.79
C ARG A 15 -10.39 -21.82 -16.45
N VAL A 16 -10.29 -20.53 -16.14
CA VAL A 16 -9.68 -20.06 -14.88
C VAL A 16 -10.46 -20.59 -13.68
N MET A 17 -11.79 -20.57 -13.75
CA MET A 17 -12.64 -21.08 -12.69
C MET A 17 -12.42 -22.57 -12.45
N GLN A 18 -12.33 -23.37 -13.52
CA GLN A 18 -12.04 -24.80 -13.41
C GLN A 18 -10.69 -25.07 -12.76
N ASP A 19 -9.64 -24.33 -13.18
CA ASP A 19 -8.28 -24.50 -12.65
C ASP A 19 -8.23 -24.15 -11.14
N LEU A 20 -8.83 -23.02 -10.73
CA LEU A 20 -8.87 -22.60 -9.33
C LEU A 20 -9.70 -23.53 -8.44
N VAL A 21 -10.84 -24.02 -8.93
CA VAL A 21 -11.64 -25.02 -8.21
C VAL A 21 -10.86 -26.31 -8.03
N ALA A 22 -10.13 -26.77 -9.05
CA ALA A 22 -9.32 -27.98 -8.96
C ALA A 22 -8.18 -27.82 -7.94
N GLU A 23 -7.52 -26.66 -7.91
CA GLU A 23 -6.45 -26.36 -6.96
C GLU A 23 -6.97 -26.32 -5.51
N LEU A 24 -8.07 -25.63 -5.25
CA LEU A 24 -8.70 -25.62 -3.92
C LEU A 24 -9.11 -27.03 -3.46
N ARG A 25 -9.68 -27.83 -4.37
CA ARG A 25 -10.04 -29.23 -4.06
C ARG A 25 -8.82 -30.09 -3.76
N ALA A 26 -7.70 -29.87 -4.45
CA ALA A 26 -6.43 -30.56 -4.15
C ALA A 26 -5.89 -30.18 -2.76
N LEU A 27 -6.24 -28.99 -2.25
CA LEU A 27 -5.93 -28.52 -0.90
C LEU A 27 -6.99 -28.96 0.14
N GLY A 28 -7.94 -29.82 -0.24
CA GLY A 28 -8.98 -30.36 0.65
C GLY A 28 -10.17 -29.43 0.88
N VAL A 29 -10.34 -28.39 0.07
CA VAL A 29 -11.46 -27.45 0.16
C VAL A 29 -12.60 -27.88 -0.75
N GLU A 30 -13.83 -27.87 -0.23
CA GLU A 30 -15.03 -28.08 -1.04
C GLU A 30 -15.33 -26.80 -1.83
N ALA A 31 -14.84 -26.73 -3.07
CA ALA A 31 -14.98 -25.54 -3.92
C ALA A 31 -15.87 -25.77 -5.14
N GLU A 32 -16.60 -24.73 -5.52
CA GLU A 32 -17.40 -24.61 -6.74
C GLU A 32 -17.11 -23.29 -7.44
N GLY A 33 -17.37 -23.25 -8.75
CA GLY A 33 -17.18 -22.07 -9.59
C GLY A 33 -18.47 -21.66 -10.27
N GLU A 34 -18.76 -20.36 -10.27
CA GLU A 34 -19.82 -19.74 -11.05
C GLU A 34 -19.22 -18.79 -12.08
N THR A 35 -19.63 -18.95 -13.34
CA THR A 35 -19.14 -18.15 -14.48
C THR A 35 -20.11 -17.07 -14.93
N ASP A 36 -21.33 -17.10 -14.41
CA ASP A 36 -22.35 -16.06 -14.60
C ASP A 36 -22.57 -15.30 -13.27
N PRO A 37 -21.84 -14.19 -13.04
CA PRO A 37 -21.95 -13.43 -11.80
C PRO A 37 -23.38 -12.94 -11.52
N ASP A 38 -24.17 -12.67 -12.56
CA ASP A 38 -25.51 -12.11 -12.41
C ASP A 38 -26.51 -13.15 -11.85
N ARG A 39 -26.19 -14.45 -11.94
CA ARG A 39 -27.01 -15.55 -11.41
C ARG A 39 -26.46 -16.17 -10.13
N ALA A 40 -25.26 -15.78 -9.70
CA ALA A 40 -24.55 -16.46 -8.63
C ALA A 40 -25.31 -16.45 -7.29
N ALA A 41 -26.02 -15.35 -6.98
CA ALA A 41 -26.82 -15.23 -5.76
C ALA A 41 -28.20 -15.91 -5.86
N ASP A 42 -28.68 -16.21 -7.07
CA ASP A 42 -29.98 -16.85 -7.30
C ASP A 42 -29.92 -18.39 -7.22
N ARG A 43 -28.73 -18.93 -7.01
CA ARG A 43 -28.51 -20.38 -6.89
C ARG A 43 -29.33 -20.95 -5.71
N PRO A 44 -29.96 -22.13 -5.88
CA PRO A 44 -30.71 -22.77 -4.79
C PRO A 44 -29.86 -23.05 -3.54
N ASP A 45 -28.54 -23.21 -3.73
CA ASP A 45 -27.58 -23.51 -2.67
C ASP A 45 -26.71 -22.30 -2.25
N ALA A 46 -27.05 -21.08 -2.67
CA ALA A 46 -26.24 -19.88 -2.40
C ALA A 46 -25.93 -19.66 -0.90
N GLY A 47 -26.84 -20.05 0.00
CA GLY A 47 -26.65 -19.94 1.45
C GLY A 47 -25.76 -21.02 2.08
N ALA A 48 -25.26 -21.97 1.30
CA ALA A 48 -24.48 -23.08 1.82
C ALA A 48 -22.97 -22.84 1.83
N PHE A 49 -22.49 -21.77 1.19
CA PHE A 49 -21.07 -21.41 1.11
C PHE A 49 -20.63 -20.60 2.34
N ASP A 50 -19.45 -20.90 2.87
CA ASP A 50 -18.83 -20.17 3.99
C ASP A 50 -17.98 -18.99 3.49
N VAL A 51 -17.36 -19.15 2.32
CA VAL A 51 -16.60 -18.10 1.63
C VAL A 51 -17.12 -17.95 0.21
N VAL A 52 -17.33 -16.71 -0.20
CA VAL A 52 -17.63 -16.34 -1.59
C VAL A 52 -16.50 -15.44 -2.08
N ALA A 53 -15.75 -15.91 -3.06
CA ALA A 53 -14.61 -15.20 -3.61
C ALA A 53 -14.95 -14.60 -4.97
N LEU A 54 -14.89 -13.28 -5.07
CA LEU A 54 -15.22 -12.52 -6.27
C LEU A 54 -13.94 -12.26 -7.07
N GLY A 55 -13.84 -12.87 -8.25
CA GLY A 55 -12.74 -12.65 -9.17
C GLY A 55 -12.75 -11.23 -9.75
N ARG A 56 -11.59 -10.73 -10.18
CA ARG A 56 -11.45 -9.40 -10.80
C ARG A 56 -12.38 -9.11 -11.98
N GLY A 57 -12.82 -10.14 -12.71
CA GLY A 57 -13.79 -9.96 -13.80
C GLY A 57 -15.20 -9.54 -13.34
N VAL A 58 -15.46 -9.57 -12.03
CA VAL A 58 -16.68 -9.10 -11.39
C VAL A 58 -16.42 -7.69 -10.86
N THR A 59 -16.90 -6.67 -11.55
CA THR A 59 -16.59 -5.26 -11.27
C THR A 59 -17.85 -4.44 -10.99
N GLY A 60 -17.67 -3.22 -10.48
CA GLY A 60 -18.71 -2.20 -10.41
C GLY A 60 -20.00 -2.62 -9.71
N GLU A 61 -21.13 -2.37 -10.37
CA GLU A 61 -22.48 -2.62 -9.83
C GLU A 61 -22.74 -4.10 -9.53
N THR A 62 -22.31 -5.01 -10.42
CA THR A 62 -22.47 -6.45 -10.22
C THR A 62 -21.77 -6.91 -8.93
N ARG A 63 -20.55 -6.43 -8.66
CA ARG A 63 -19.82 -6.73 -7.42
C ARG A 63 -20.59 -6.24 -6.19
N LYS A 64 -21.06 -4.99 -6.23
CA LYS A 64 -21.84 -4.38 -5.14
C LYS A 64 -23.14 -5.14 -4.88
N ALA A 65 -23.84 -5.54 -5.94
CA ALA A 65 -25.06 -6.33 -5.87
C ALA A 65 -24.80 -7.70 -5.25
N LEU A 66 -23.76 -8.41 -5.69
CA LEU A 66 -23.38 -9.71 -5.13
C LEU A 66 -23.01 -9.64 -3.66
N ARG A 67 -22.17 -8.67 -3.26
CA ARG A 67 -21.82 -8.49 -1.85
C ARG A 67 -23.06 -8.26 -0.99
N LYS A 68 -23.98 -7.41 -1.45
CA LYS A 68 -25.26 -7.15 -0.75
C LYS A 68 -26.14 -8.40 -0.69
N ALA A 69 -26.27 -9.13 -1.79
CA ALA A 69 -27.10 -10.32 -1.88
C ALA A 69 -26.59 -11.44 -0.98
N PHE A 70 -25.31 -11.78 -1.05
CA PHE A 70 -24.74 -12.84 -0.20
C PHE A 70 -24.74 -12.49 1.28
N ALA A 71 -24.47 -11.23 1.65
CA ALA A 71 -24.59 -10.78 3.04
C ALA A 71 -26.04 -10.88 3.56
N TRP A 72 -27.05 -10.73 2.69
CA TRP A 72 -28.45 -10.93 3.05
C TRP A 72 -28.82 -12.41 3.15
N ILE A 73 -28.37 -13.24 2.20
CA ILE A 73 -28.61 -14.69 2.17
C ILE A 73 -28.01 -15.38 3.40
N ARG A 74 -26.77 -14.99 3.75
CA ARG A 74 -26.02 -15.56 4.87
C ARG A 74 -25.22 -14.47 5.57
N PRO A 75 -25.68 -13.95 6.71
CA PRO A 75 -25.01 -12.85 7.42
C PRO A 75 -23.57 -13.14 7.87
N ASP A 76 -23.21 -14.41 8.08
CA ASP A 76 -21.86 -14.84 8.49
C ASP A 76 -20.95 -15.25 7.31
N VAL A 77 -21.38 -15.06 6.06
CA VAL A 77 -20.57 -15.41 4.88
C VAL A 77 -19.36 -14.47 4.77
N ARG A 78 -18.19 -15.03 4.46
CA ARG A 78 -16.99 -14.23 4.17
C ARG A 78 -16.93 -13.90 2.67
N LEU A 79 -17.03 -12.62 2.36
CA LEU A 79 -16.94 -12.10 0.99
C LEU A 79 -15.56 -11.51 0.75
N ILE A 80 -14.77 -12.19 -0.07
CA ILE A 80 -13.40 -11.76 -0.42
C ILE A 80 -13.31 -11.40 -1.89
N ASP A 81 -12.48 -10.42 -2.22
CA ASP A 81 -12.10 -10.14 -3.60
C ASP A 81 -10.76 -10.81 -3.86
N VAL A 82 -10.68 -11.58 -4.94
CA VAL A 82 -9.47 -12.35 -5.25
C VAL A 82 -8.93 -12.02 -6.63
N ALA A 83 -7.62 -11.81 -6.70
CA ALA A 83 -6.92 -11.90 -7.96
C ALA A 83 -6.79 -13.37 -8.37
N ILE A 84 -6.87 -13.66 -9.67
CA ILE A 84 -6.77 -15.05 -10.19
C ILE A 84 -5.54 -15.77 -9.62
N ARG A 85 -4.42 -15.06 -9.45
CA ARG A 85 -3.16 -15.63 -8.97
C ARG A 85 -3.06 -15.72 -7.44
N GLU A 86 -3.90 -15.00 -6.69
CA GLU A 86 -3.89 -14.97 -5.21
C GLU A 86 -5.03 -15.81 -4.61
N ALA A 87 -6.00 -16.23 -5.45
CA ALA A 87 -7.27 -16.81 -5.03
C ALA A 87 -7.16 -18.03 -4.09
N PRO A 88 -6.31 -19.06 -4.34
CA PRO A 88 -6.24 -20.21 -3.44
C PRO A 88 -5.77 -19.82 -2.03
N GLY A 89 -4.71 -19.02 -1.93
CA GLY A 89 -4.14 -18.58 -0.65
C GLY A 89 -5.06 -17.63 0.12
N GLU A 90 -5.64 -16.64 -0.55
CA GLU A 90 -6.61 -15.71 0.08
C GLU A 90 -7.88 -16.44 0.55
N THR A 91 -8.35 -17.41 -0.24
CA THR A 91 -9.49 -18.26 0.14
C THR A 91 -9.19 -19.10 1.38
N LEU A 92 -8.02 -19.74 1.44
CA LEU A 92 -7.62 -20.53 2.62
C LEU A 92 -7.55 -19.67 3.88
N ARG A 93 -6.94 -18.48 3.81
CA ARG A 93 -6.90 -17.53 4.93
C ARG A 93 -8.31 -17.15 5.39
N ALA A 94 -9.20 -16.86 4.45
CA ALA A 94 -10.59 -16.52 4.75
C ALA A 94 -11.31 -17.69 5.44
N LEU A 95 -11.11 -18.93 4.97
CA LEU A 95 -11.67 -20.13 5.59
C LEU A 95 -11.19 -20.29 7.03
N GLU A 96 -9.91 -20.05 7.30
CA GLU A 96 -9.30 -20.10 8.63
C GLU A 96 -9.76 -18.98 9.55
N GLY A 97 -10.54 -18.03 9.04
CA GLY A 97 -11.00 -16.88 9.80
C GLY A 97 -9.93 -15.81 9.99
N ARG A 98 -8.83 -15.88 9.25
CA ARG A 98 -7.76 -14.89 9.29
C ARG A 98 -8.15 -13.70 8.45
N ASP A 99 -8.30 -12.55 9.09
CA ASP A 99 -8.54 -11.29 8.41
C ASP A 99 -7.25 -10.78 7.76
N LEU A 100 -7.38 -9.92 6.75
CA LEU A 100 -6.22 -9.37 6.02
C LEU A 100 -5.34 -8.48 6.91
N VAL A 101 -5.95 -7.83 7.91
CA VAL A 101 -5.32 -6.93 8.88
C VAL A 101 -6.31 -6.70 10.03
N ASP A 102 -5.82 -6.49 11.24
CA ASP A 102 -6.63 -5.97 12.35
C ASP A 102 -6.92 -4.47 12.11
N LEU A 103 -8.12 -4.19 11.58
CA LEU A 103 -8.56 -2.82 11.27
C LEU A 103 -8.65 -1.92 12.51
N ASP A 104 -9.03 -2.48 13.67
CA ASP A 104 -9.18 -1.68 14.88
C ASP A 104 -7.80 -1.28 15.43
N ALA A 105 -6.85 -2.21 15.44
CA ALA A 105 -5.45 -1.90 15.79
C ALA A 105 -4.83 -0.89 14.82
N TYR A 106 -5.08 -1.04 13.51
CA TYR A 106 -4.62 -0.07 12.50
C TYR A 106 -5.23 1.32 12.73
N PHE A 107 -6.54 1.43 12.92
CA PHE A 107 -7.18 2.73 13.15
C PHE A 107 -6.75 3.39 14.46
N ALA A 108 -6.52 2.59 15.51
CA ALA A 108 -5.89 3.09 16.74
C ALA A 108 -4.47 3.61 16.46
N ARG A 109 -3.67 2.88 15.68
CA ARG A 109 -2.30 3.26 15.30
C ARG A 109 -2.24 4.57 14.52
N ILE A 110 -3.21 4.83 13.65
CA ILE A 110 -3.27 6.06 12.84
C ILE A 110 -4.16 7.17 13.43
N GLY A 111 -4.76 6.94 14.60
CA GLY A 111 -5.66 7.90 15.25
C GLY A 111 -6.96 8.17 14.48
N TYR A 112 -7.38 7.26 13.59
CA TYR A 112 -8.54 7.46 12.72
C TYR A 112 -9.85 7.03 13.38
N ARG A 113 -10.85 7.92 13.37
CA ARG A 113 -12.19 7.67 13.96
C ARG A 113 -13.34 7.96 12.98
N GLY A 114 -13.02 8.12 11.70
CA GLY A 114 -13.99 8.45 10.66
C GLY A 114 -14.77 7.23 10.14
N PRO A 115 -15.58 7.42 9.09
CA PRO A 115 -16.30 6.36 8.39
C PRO A 115 -15.37 5.24 7.88
N ARG A 116 -15.90 4.03 7.77
CA ARG A 116 -15.16 2.84 7.29
C ARG A 116 -15.70 2.33 5.96
N ASP A 117 -16.35 3.20 5.19
CA ASP A 117 -16.93 2.89 3.88
C ASP A 117 -15.92 3.10 2.74
N ALA A 118 -16.13 2.39 1.62
CA ALA A 118 -15.26 2.45 0.45
C ALA A 118 -15.51 3.70 -0.40
N THR A 119 -15.37 4.90 0.19
CA THR A 119 -15.63 6.19 -0.45
C THR A 119 -14.35 6.99 -0.66
N THR A 120 -14.37 7.93 -1.62
CA THR A 120 -13.26 8.86 -1.86
C THR A 120 -12.95 9.71 -0.63
N GLY A 121 -13.97 10.07 0.17
CA GLY A 121 -13.79 10.80 1.43
C GLY A 121 -13.00 9.99 2.45
N THR A 122 -13.34 8.71 2.63
CA THR A 122 -12.61 7.79 3.49
C THR A 122 -11.18 7.56 2.98
N LEU A 123 -10.97 7.32 1.69
CA LEU A 123 -9.63 7.15 1.12
C LEU A 123 -8.72 8.36 1.37
N ARG A 124 -9.23 9.59 1.15
CA ARG A 124 -8.49 10.83 1.42
C ARG A 124 -8.09 10.95 2.89
N ALA A 125 -9.02 10.66 3.80
CA ALA A 125 -8.77 10.77 5.23
C ALA A 125 -7.77 9.71 5.72
N LEU A 126 -7.85 8.49 5.18
CA LEU A 126 -6.91 7.41 5.51
C LEU A 126 -5.50 7.69 5.01
N VAL A 127 -5.32 8.21 3.78
CA VAL A 127 -3.99 8.60 3.27
C VAL A 127 -3.33 9.62 4.19
N LEU A 128 -4.05 10.65 4.60
CA LEU A 128 -3.52 11.68 5.51
C LEU A 128 -3.16 11.12 6.88
N ALA A 129 -4.09 10.38 7.50
CA ALA A 129 -3.88 9.83 8.84
C ALA A 129 -2.71 8.82 8.86
N HIS A 130 -2.57 8.01 7.81
CA HIS A 130 -1.46 7.08 7.67
C HIS A 130 -0.12 7.81 7.58
N LEU A 131 -0.01 8.83 6.72
CA LEU A 131 1.23 9.58 6.49
C LEU A 131 1.66 10.45 7.67
N ASP A 132 0.71 10.85 8.52
CA ASP A 132 1.01 11.54 9.78
C ASP A 132 1.47 10.55 10.86
N ALA A 133 0.80 9.41 10.98
CA ALA A 133 1.04 8.52 12.11
C ALA A 133 2.19 7.52 11.88
N ILE A 134 2.33 6.97 10.68
CA ILE A 134 3.31 5.92 10.35
C ILE A 134 4.42 6.55 9.48
N PRO A 135 5.58 6.87 10.07
CA PRO A 135 6.64 7.54 9.32
C PRO A 135 7.22 6.59 8.25
N PHE A 136 7.62 7.14 7.12
CA PHE A 136 8.54 6.43 6.23
C PHE A 136 9.90 6.32 6.94
N GLU A 137 10.52 5.16 6.92
CA GLU A 137 11.90 4.96 7.39
C GLU A 137 12.56 3.77 6.70
N SER A 138 13.90 3.78 6.61
CA SER A 138 14.69 2.69 6.01
C SER A 138 15.79 2.15 6.93
N ILE A 139 15.61 2.28 8.24
CA ILE A 139 16.63 2.00 9.25
C ILE A 139 17.04 0.52 9.22
N ASP A 140 16.07 -0.40 9.13
CA ASP A 140 16.36 -1.84 9.11
C ASP A 140 17.23 -2.25 7.91
N ALA A 141 17.01 -1.62 6.74
CA ALA A 141 17.86 -1.82 5.56
C ALA A 141 19.28 -1.26 5.76
N ALA A 142 19.39 -0.08 6.40
CA ALA A 142 20.66 0.58 6.64
C ALA A 142 21.54 -0.16 7.66
N ILE A 143 20.94 -0.75 8.71
CA ILE A 143 21.66 -1.55 9.71
C ILE A 143 21.79 -3.04 9.33
N GLY A 144 21.23 -3.44 8.19
CA GLY A 144 21.33 -4.82 7.69
C GLY A 144 20.47 -5.84 8.45
N ARG A 145 19.40 -5.40 9.13
CA ARG A 145 18.45 -6.28 9.82
C ARG A 145 17.57 -7.09 8.84
N GLY A 146 17.54 -6.68 7.58
CA GLY A 146 16.60 -7.20 6.58
C GLY A 146 15.25 -6.49 6.66
N VAL A 147 14.45 -6.62 5.62
CA VAL A 147 13.11 -6.03 5.56
C VAL A 147 12.10 -7.11 5.20
N ASP A 148 11.28 -7.48 6.17
CA ASP A 148 10.20 -8.46 6.03
C ASP A 148 8.93 -7.75 5.56
N ILE A 149 8.47 -8.09 4.36
CA ILE A 149 7.26 -7.51 3.76
C ILE A 149 6.05 -8.45 3.86
N SER A 150 6.18 -9.56 4.60
CA SER A 150 5.05 -10.43 4.92
C SER A 150 3.98 -9.68 5.71
N PRO A 151 2.69 -10.02 5.56
CA PRO A 151 1.62 -9.36 6.31
C PRO A 151 1.87 -9.33 7.82
N GLU A 152 2.27 -10.47 8.38
CA GLU A 152 2.51 -10.65 9.80
C GLU A 152 3.70 -9.81 10.30
N GLY A 153 4.81 -9.79 9.54
CA GLY A 153 5.99 -8.99 9.87
C GLY A 153 5.71 -7.49 9.80
N VAL A 154 4.99 -7.05 8.77
CA VAL A 154 4.58 -5.65 8.59
C VAL A 154 3.65 -5.20 9.70
N ASP A 155 2.63 -5.97 10.05
CA ASP A 155 1.68 -5.62 11.11
C ASP A 155 2.38 -5.56 12.47
N ALA A 156 3.23 -6.54 12.78
CA ALA A 156 4.02 -6.55 14.01
C ALA A 156 4.93 -5.31 14.12
N LYS A 157 5.52 -4.87 13.02
CA LYS A 157 6.45 -3.72 13.00
C LYS A 157 5.73 -2.37 12.99
N LEU A 158 4.85 -2.11 12.01
CA LEU A 158 4.25 -0.80 11.78
C LEU A 158 3.14 -0.51 12.81
N ILE A 159 2.34 -1.53 13.16
CA ILE A 159 1.24 -1.39 14.13
C ILE A 159 1.76 -1.73 15.53
N GLY A 160 2.21 -2.97 15.75
CA GLY A 160 2.54 -3.47 17.08
C GLY A 160 3.72 -2.76 17.75
N ALA A 161 4.81 -2.56 17.02
CA ALA A 161 6.01 -1.90 17.52
C ALA A 161 6.02 -0.38 17.30
N HIS A 162 4.94 0.19 16.76
CA HIS A 162 4.81 1.62 16.44
C HIS A 162 5.97 2.18 15.60
N ARG A 163 6.58 1.34 14.75
CA ARG A 163 7.64 1.78 13.83
C ARG A 163 7.06 2.30 12.52
N GLY A 164 7.95 2.78 11.68
CA GLY A 164 7.68 3.06 10.28
C GLY A 164 8.07 1.89 9.39
N GLY A 165 8.17 2.18 8.10
CA GLY A 165 8.74 1.30 7.07
C GLY A 165 8.88 2.05 5.75
N TYR A 166 9.48 1.44 4.75
CA TYR A 166 9.56 2.02 3.41
C TYR A 166 8.42 1.53 2.49
N CYS A 167 8.49 1.81 1.18
CA CYS A 167 7.36 1.71 0.25
C CYS A 167 6.61 0.37 0.26
N TYR A 168 7.30 -0.78 0.33
CA TYR A 168 6.65 -2.10 0.31
C TYR A 168 5.87 -2.39 1.60
N GLU A 169 6.41 -2.00 2.74
CA GLU A 169 5.75 -2.19 4.05
C GLU A 169 4.53 -1.25 4.17
N GLN A 170 4.71 0.02 3.80
CA GLN A 170 3.69 1.06 3.88
C GLN A 170 2.51 0.77 2.95
N ASN A 171 2.77 0.66 1.64
CA ASN A 171 1.72 0.42 0.65
C ASN A 171 1.19 -1.01 0.73
N GLY A 172 1.98 -1.99 1.21
CA GLY A 172 1.50 -3.34 1.50
C GLY A 172 0.47 -3.38 2.62
N LEU A 173 0.76 -2.73 3.76
CA LEU A 173 -0.22 -2.56 4.84
C LEU A 173 -1.46 -1.81 4.34
N PHE A 174 -1.26 -0.69 3.65
CA PHE A 174 -2.36 0.15 3.19
C PHE A 174 -3.25 -0.58 2.18
N LYS A 175 -2.68 -1.38 1.26
CA LYS A 175 -3.43 -2.26 0.34
C LYS A 175 -4.34 -3.22 1.11
N ARG A 176 -3.82 -3.89 2.16
CA ARG A 176 -4.61 -4.83 2.99
C ARG A 176 -5.73 -4.12 3.73
N VAL A 177 -5.47 -2.95 4.31
CA VAL A 177 -6.48 -2.10 4.97
C VAL A 177 -7.59 -1.71 3.99
N LEU A 178 -7.24 -1.19 2.82
CA LEU A 178 -8.23 -0.77 1.83
C LEU A 178 -9.07 -1.96 1.33
N ARG A 179 -8.45 -3.12 1.06
CA ARG A 179 -9.18 -4.35 0.70
C ARG A 179 -10.13 -4.78 1.82
N ALA A 180 -9.71 -4.74 3.08
CA ALA A 180 -10.55 -5.07 4.23
C ALA A 180 -11.74 -4.11 4.41
N LEU A 181 -11.62 -2.87 3.96
CA LEU A 181 -12.70 -1.88 3.91
C LEU A 181 -13.59 -2.00 2.65
N GLY A 182 -13.29 -2.94 1.76
CA GLY A 182 -14.06 -3.21 0.55
C GLY A 182 -13.71 -2.32 -0.65
N PHE A 183 -12.58 -1.62 -0.62
CA PHE A 183 -12.07 -0.94 -1.81
C PHE A 183 -11.55 -1.97 -2.83
N GLU A 184 -11.77 -1.69 -4.11
CA GLU A 184 -11.06 -2.37 -5.19
C GLU A 184 -9.66 -1.76 -5.32
N VAL A 185 -8.63 -2.55 -5.01
CA VAL A 185 -7.24 -2.06 -4.97
C VAL A 185 -6.26 -3.00 -5.66
N ASP A 186 -5.50 -2.40 -6.56
CA ASP A 186 -4.35 -3.00 -7.23
C ASP A 186 -3.05 -2.42 -6.71
N GLY A 187 -2.09 -3.31 -6.47
CA GLY A 187 -0.71 -2.91 -6.27
C GLY A 187 -0.01 -2.70 -7.61
N LEU A 188 0.83 -1.68 -7.71
CA LEU A 188 1.60 -1.34 -8.90
C LEU A 188 3.10 -1.27 -8.57
N LEU A 189 3.93 -1.36 -9.61
CA LEU A 189 5.38 -1.12 -9.52
C LEU A 189 5.79 0.08 -10.37
N ALA A 190 6.67 0.90 -9.80
CA ALA A 190 7.14 2.15 -10.37
C ALA A 190 8.68 2.24 -10.37
N ARG A 191 9.23 3.03 -11.29
CA ARG A 191 10.66 3.38 -11.35
C ARG A 191 10.83 4.79 -10.81
N VAL A 192 11.67 4.94 -9.80
CA VAL A 192 11.97 6.23 -9.20
C VAL A 192 12.71 7.10 -10.23
N ARG A 193 12.26 8.35 -10.37
CA ARG A 193 12.81 9.39 -11.25
C ARG A 193 13.27 10.62 -10.45
N LEU A 194 13.10 10.60 -9.13
CA LEU A 194 13.59 11.65 -8.24
C LEU A 194 15.10 11.84 -8.45
N ASN A 195 15.49 13.09 -8.75
CA ASN A 195 16.86 13.50 -9.08
C ASN A 195 17.46 12.90 -10.37
N ALA A 196 16.68 12.18 -11.19
CA ALA A 196 17.16 11.69 -12.47
C ALA A 196 17.38 12.86 -13.44
N ARG A 197 18.48 12.82 -14.19
CA ARG A 197 18.85 13.80 -15.21
C ARG A 197 18.44 13.32 -16.60
N PRO A 198 18.22 14.23 -17.56
CA PRO A 198 18.01 13.85 -18.95
C PRO A 198 19.16 12.97 -19.47
N GLY A 199 18.83 11.77 -19.96
CA GLY A 199 19.79 10.80 -20.47
C GLY A 199 20.25 9.73 -19.47
N ASP A 200 19.86 9.83 -18.19
CA ASP A 200 20.15 8.77 -17.21
C ASP A 200 19.43 7.47 -17.59
N GLN A 201 20.10 6.33 -17.33
CA GLN A 201 19.49 5.02 -17.49
C GLN A 201 18.30 4.87 -16.53
N PRO A 202 17.15 4.33 -16.99
CA PRO A 202 16.00 4.11 -16.12
C PRO A 202 16.36 3.22 -14.92
N MET A 203 15.96 3.64 -13.71
CA MET A 203 16.12 2.82 -12.51
C MET A 203 15.28 1.55 -12.60
N ALA A 204 15.61 0.53 -11.80
CA ALA A 204 14.77 -0.64 -11.63
C ALA A 204 13.38 -0.26 -11.08
N ARG A 205 12.37 -1.11 -11.33
CA ARG A 205 11.06 -0.99 -10.68
C ARG A 205 11.25 -1.30 -9.18
N SER A 206 11.33 -0.25 -8.39
CA SER A 206 11.80 -0.28 -7.00
C SER A 206 10.88 0.48 -6.04
N HIS A 207 9.72 0.93 -6.55
CA HIS A 207 8.71 1.60 -5.74
C HIS A 207 7.37 0.91 -5.90
N MET A 208 6.68 0.66 -4.78
CA MET A 208 5.31 0.17 -4.77
C MET A 208 4.36 1.36 -4.61
N THR A 209 3.28 1.39 -5.36
CA THR A 209 2.17 2.35 -5.21
C THR A 209 0.85 1.63 -5.49
N LEU A 210 -0.29 2.25 -5.22
CA LEU A 210 -1.60 1.61 -5.37
C LEU A 210 -2.48 2.33 -6.39
N LYS A 211 -3.28 1.54 -7.11
CA LYS A 211 -4.42 2.02 -7.88
C LYS A 211 -5.70 1.58 -7.19
N VAL A 212 -6.57 2.53 -6.87
CA VAL A 212 -7.84 2.31 -6.19
C VAL A 212 -8.98 2.67 -7.13
N THR A 213 -9.91 1.76 -7.33
CA THR A 213 -11.10 1.98 -8.16
C THR A 213 -12.31 2.26 -7.28
N ILE A 214 -12.94 3.42 -7.47
CA ILE A 214 -14.14 3.83 -6.72
C ILE A 214 -15.19 4.26 -7.74
N GLU A 215 -16.30 3.54 -7.81
CA GLU A 215 -17.41 3.85 -8.72
C GLU A 215 -16.99 4.00 -10.20
N GLY A 216 -15.98 3.20 -10.60
CA GLY A 216 -15.41 3.22 -11.96
C GLY A 216 -14.35 4.29 -12.21
N GLU A 217 -14.07 5.16 -11.24
CA GLU A 217 -12.97 6.11 -11.30
C GLU A 217 -11.70 5.52 -10.67
N GLU A 218 -10.57 5.67 -11.36
CA GLU A 218 -9.26 5.19 -10.91
C GLU A 218 -8.45 6.29 -10.22
N TRP A 219 -7.87 5.94 -9.06
CA TRP A 219 -7.10 6.84 -8.22
C TRP A 219 -5.73 6.25 -7.91
N LEU A 220 -4.67 7.05 -8.08
CA LEU A 220 -3.35 6.76 -7.52
C LEU A 220 -3.38 7.05 -6.01
N ALA A 221 -3.09 6.05 -5.19
CA ALA A 221 -2.89 6.21 -3.77
C ALA A 221 -1.49 5.72 -3.39
N ASP A 222 -0.74 6.54 -2.66
CA ASP A 222 0.60 6.22 -2.21
C ASP A 222 0.79 6.75 -0.80
N VAL A 223 1.18 5.88 0.11
CA VAL A 223 1.56 6.24 1.49
C VAL A 223 3.03 5.90 1.80
N GLY A 224 3.82 5.56 0.77
CA GLY A 224 5.12 4.92 0.92
C GLY A 224 6.27 5.52 0.11
N PHE A 225 6.10 6.62 -0.63
CA PHE A 225 7.22 7.20 -1.40
C PHE A 225 8.29 7.91 -0.55
N GLY A 226 7.92 8.40 0.64
CA GLY A 226 8.77 9.12 1.57
C GLY A 226 8.61 10.64 1.51
N GLY A 227 9.72 11.37 1.43
CA GLY A 227 9.76 12.84 1.58
C GLY A 227 8.93 13.65 0.58
N ALA A 228 8.42 13.04 -0.50
CA ALA A 228 7.59 13.70 -1.52
C ALA A 228 6.23 13.03 -1.75
N THR A 229 5.82 12.04 -0.93
CA THR A 229 4.53 11.35 -1.08
C THR A 229 3.34 12.32 -1.18
N PRO A 230 2.44 12.15 -2.17
CA PRO A 230 1.19 12.89 -2.24
C PRO A 230 0.35 12.67 -0.98
N THR A 231 -0.20 13.75 -0.43
CA THR A 231 -0.99 13.66 0.82
C THR A 231 -2.50 13.58 0.57
N ALA A 232 -2.86 13.16 -0.64
CA ALA A 232 -4.21 12.79 -1.03
C ALA A 232 -4.12 11.84 -2.23
N PRO A 233 -5.12 10.95 -2.43
CA PRO A 233 -5.24 10.21 -3.68
C PRO A 233 -5.42 11.17 -4.86
N LEU A 234 -4.81 10.82 -5.99
CA LEU A 234 -4.82 11.60 -7.23
C LEU A 234 -5.63 10.84 -8.29
N ARG A 235 -6.45 11.53 -9.09
CA ARG A 235 -7.09 10.93 -10.26
C ARG A 235 -6.01 10.40 -11.20
N PHE A 236 -6.12 9.13 -11.57
CA PHE A 236 -5.06 8.42 -12.29
C PHE A 236 -4.99 8.81 -13.77
N ASP A 237 -6.10 9.18 -14.39
CA ASP A 237 -6.23 9.60 -15.80
C ASP A 237 -6.50 11.10 -15.98
N ASP A 238 -6.13 11.91 -14.98
CA ASP A 238 -6.25 13.36 -15.05
C ASP A 238 -4.86 14.02 -14.99
N GLU A 239 -4.43 14.56 -16.13
CA GLU A 239 -3.14 15.24 -16.28
C GLU A 239 -3.13 16.66 -15.70
N ALA A 240 -4.29 17.19 -15.30
CA ALA A 240 -4.36 18.50 -14.68
C ALA A 240 -3.64 18.50 -13.32
N PRO A 241 -3.09 19.66 -12.89
CA PRO A 241 -2.58 19.81 -11.52
C PRO A 241 -3.67 19.59 -10.46
N GLN A 242 -3.42 18.65 -9.56
CA GLN A 242 -4.34 18.25 -8.49
C GLN A 242 -3.82 18.72 -7.13
N PRO A 243 -4.61 19.45 -6.34
CA PRO A 243 -4.19 19.92 -5.02
C PRO A 243 -4.23 18.80 -3.99
N THR A 244 -3.19 18.75 -3.16
CA THR A 244 -3.16 17.97 -1.91
C THR A 244 -2.90 18.93 -0.74
N PRO A 245 -3.13 18.53 0.51
CA PRO A 245 -2.86 19.37 1.68
C PRO A 245 -1.42 19.91 1.79
N HIS A 246 -0.45 19.32 1.08
CA HIS A 246 0.96 19.69 1.17
C HIS A 246 1.62 20.01 -0.18
N GLY A 247 0.81 20.41 -1.16
CA GLY A 247 1.32 20.81 -2.48
C GLY A 247 0.50 20.21 -3.61
N ARG A 248 0.87 20.60 -4.84
CA ARG A 248 0.18 20.16 -6.05
C ARG A 248 1.01 19.10 -6.77
N TYR A 249 0.29 18.16 -7.34
CA TYR A 249 0.84 17.01 -8.05
C TYR A 249 0.10 16.85 -9.36
N ARG A 250 0.69 16.16 -10.32
CA ARG A 250 -0.01 15.75 -11.55
C ARG A 250 0.46 14.38 -12.00
N VAL A 251 -0.44 13.64 -12.66
CA VAL A 251 -0.15 12.34 -13.25
C VAL A 251 -0.21 12.51 -14.75
N THR A 252 0.93 12.59 -15.43
CA THR A 252 1.03 12.87 -16.87
C THR A 252 1.30 11.61 -17.67
N ARG A 253 0.98 11.62 -18.97
CA ARG A 253 1.31 10.50 -19.87
C ARG A 253 2.83 10.42 -20.08
N PHE A 254 3.37 9.21 -19.98
CA PHE A 254 4.79 8.93 -20.22
C PHE A 254 4.97 7.67 -21.08
N GLY A 255 4.71 7.82 -22.39
CA GLY A 255 4.64 6.67 -23.30
C GLY A 255 3.52 5.71 -22.90
N PRO A 256 3.80 4.41 -22.68
CA PRO A 256 2.82 3.45 -22.16
C PRO A 256 2.67 3.51 -20.62
N LEU A 257 3.47 4.35 -19.95
CA LEU A 257 3.48 4.53 -18.51
C LEU A 257 2.81 5.87 -18.16
N LYS A 258 2.68 6.12 -16.86
CA LYS A 258 2.32 7.43 -16.31
C LYS A 258 3.46 7.97 -15.47
N LEU A 259 3.60 9.29 -15.40
CA LEU A 259 4.62 9.97 -14.61
C LEU A 259 3.95 10.79 -13.52
N LEU A 260 4.30 10.51 -12.27
CA LEU A 260 3.93 11.38 -11.15
C LEU A 260 4.96 12.50 -11.03
N GLU A 261 4.46 13.74 -10.98
CA GLU A 261 5.27 14.94 -10.77
C GLU A 261 4.74 15.74 -9.58
N ALA A 262 5.65 16.39 -8.86
CA ALA A 262 5.32 17.36 -7.81
C ALA A 262 5.68 18.78 -8.27
N GLU A 263 4.84 19.76 -7.93
CA GLU A 263 5.14 21.16 -8.17
C GLU A 263 6.27 21.63 -7.23
N SER A 264 7.22 22.39 -7.78
CA SER A 264 8.37 22.98 -7.09
C SER A 264 8.69 24.36 -7.69
N ASP A 265 9.57 25.13 -7.04
CA ASP A 265 9.94 26.49 -7.49
C ASP A 265 10.46 26.54 -8.94
N GLY A 266 11.06 25.46 -9.43
CA GLY A 266 11.57 25.32 -10.80
C GLY A 266 10.58 24.71 -11.79
N GLY A 267 9.32 24.50 -11.40
CA GLY A 267 8.30 23.80 -12.17
C GLY A 267 8.03 22.38 -11.65
N TRP A 268 7.68 21.47 -12.57
CA TRP A 268 7.28 20.11 -12.23
C TRP A 268 8.49 19.18 -12.10
N ALA A 269 8.70 18.64 -10.91
CA ALA A 269 9.77 17.70 -10.61
C ALA A 269 9.26 16.25 -10.71
N PRO A 270 9.88 15.38 -11.53
CA PRO A 270 9.46 13.99 -11.65
C PRO A 270 9.78 13.20 -10.38
N LEU A 271 8.81 12.42 -9.91
CA LEU A 271 8.96 11.54 -8.75
C LEU A 271 9.20 10.11 -9.19
N TYR A 272 8.27 9.54 -9.94
CA TYR A 272 8.38 8.18 -10.47
C TYR A 272 7.48 7.97 -11.69
N GLU A 273 7.89 7.05 -12.56
CA GLU A 273 7.04 6.51 -13.63
C GLU A 273 6.42 5.19 -13.17
N VAL A 274 5.14 4.97 -13.46
CA VAL A 274 4.37 3.82 -13.00
C VAL A 274 3.70 3.12 -14.18
N SER A 275 3.74 1.79 -14.15
CA SER A 275 2.99 0.95 -15.07
C SER A 275 1.57 0.74 -14.54
N ASP A 276 0.60 0.70 -15.44
CA ASP A 276 -0.78 0.33 -15.12
C ASP A 276 -0.98 -1.19 -14.98
N GLU A 277 0.11 -1.98 -15.04
CA GLU A 277 0.06 -3.42 -14.86
C GLU A 277 -0.05 -3.78 -13.37
N PRO A 278 -1.14 -4.44 -12.94
CA PRO A 278 -1.27 -4.91 -11.56
C PRO A 278 -0.19 -5.92 -11.21
N GLN A 279 0.37 -5.77 -10.02
CA GLN A 279 1.38 -6.65 -9.44
C GLN A 279 0.77 -7.47 -8.32
N ILE A 280 1.30 -8.68 -8.12
CA ILE A 280 0.93 -9.57 -7.02
C ILE A 280 2.02 -9.54 -5.94
N ASP A 281 1.68 -9.99 -4.74
CA ASP A 281 2.56 -9.80 -3.57
C ASP A 281 3.99 -10.35 -3.77
N VAL A 282 4.14 -11.49 -4.47
CA VAL A 282 5.45 -12.09 -4.77
C VAL A 282 6.34 -11.22 -5.68
N ASP A 283 5.75 -10.35 -6.51
CA ASP A 283 6.53 -9.47 -7.40
C ASP A 283 7.30 -8.40 -6.61
N TYR A 284 6.87 -8.11 -5.38
CA TYR A 284 7.56 -7.19 -4.48
C TYR A 284 8.77 -7.81 -3.80
N GLU A 285 8.86 -9.14 -3.68
CA GLU A 285 9.98 -9.79 -2.98
C GLU A 285 11.34 -9.56 -3.67
N PRO A 286 11.49 -9.76 -5.00
CA PRO A 286 12.74 -9.43 -5.69
C PRO A 286 13.07 -7.94 -5.63
N ALA A 287 12.05 -7.08 -5.68
CA ALA A 287 12.23 -5.63 -5.66
C ALA A 287 12.65 -5.13 -4.26
N ASN A 288 12.04 -5.68 -3.20
CA ASN A 288 12.46 -5.52 -1.81
C ASN A 288 13.91 -5.97 -1.67
N TRP A 289 14.24 -7.20 -2.06
CA TRP A 289 15.59 -7.74 -1.90
C TRP A 289 16.64 -6.85 -2.58
N LEU A 290 16.38 -6.39 -3.81
CA LEU A 290 17.23 -5.40 -4.49
C LEU A 290 17.37 -4.12 -3.65
N THR A 291 16.26 -3.58 -3.18
CA THR A 291 16.21 -2.30 -2.45
C THR A 291 16.86 -2.39 -1.06
N SER A 292 16.71 -3.50 -0.32
CA SER A 292 17.20 -3.67 1.04
C SER A 292 18.61 -4.27 1.11
N THR A 293 19.06 -5.00 0.08
CA THR A 293 20.33 -5.76 0.13
C THR A 293 21.35 -5.37 -0.93
N HIS A 294 20.97 -4.79 -2.06
CA HIS A 294 21.95 -4.50 -3.12
C HIS A 294 22.99 -3.49 -2.64
N PRO A 295 24.31 -3.72 -2.82
CA PRO A 295 25.36 -2.83 -2.30
C PRO A 295 25.24 -1.38 -2.80
N GLY A 296 24.69 -1.18 -3.99
CA GLY A 296 24.44 0.14 -4.59
C GLY A 296 23.12 0.80 -4.17
N SER A 297 22.31 0.16 -3.32
CA SER A 297 21.06 0.76 -2.85
C SER A 297 21.31 1.94 -1.93
N PHE A 298 20.58 3.04 -2.16
CA PHE A 298 20.57 4.24 -1.33
C PHE A 298 20.18 3.92 0.12
N PHE A 299 19.16 3.08 0.31
CA PHE A 299 18.60 2.75 1.62
C PHE A 299 19.52 1.90 2.52
N ARG A 300 20.60 1.33 1.96
CA ARG A 300 21.63 0.64 2.75
C ARG A 300 22.69 1.56 3.34
N ARG A 301 22.77 2.80 2.84
CA ARG A 301 23.90 3.70 3.11
C ARG A 301 23.48 4.96 3.85
N GLU A 302 22.20 5.27 3.84
CA GLU A 302 21.66 6.54 4.33
C GLU A 302 20.58 6.31 5.39
N LEU A 303 20.62 7.14 6.43
CA LEU A 303 19.52 7.29 7.36
C LEU A 303 18.42 8.08 6.66
N VAL A 304 17.25 7.46 6.48
CA VAL A 304 16.11 8.08 5.82
C VAL A 304 14.91 8.01 6.74
N ALA A 305 14.27 9.15 6.98
CA ALA A 305 12.94 9.21 7.60
C ALA A 305 12.09 10.30 6.94
N ALA A 306 10.79 10.08 6.81
CA ALA A 306 9.86 11.11 6.37
C ALA A 306 8.50 11.00 7.06
N ARG A 307 7.84 12.13 7.28
CA ARG A 307 6.50 12.21 7.88
C ARG A 307 5.75 13.42 7.35
N ALA A 308 4.47 13.28 7.06
CA ALA A 308 3.61 14.41 6.68
C ALA A 308 2.61 14.69 7.79
N ALA A 309 2.90 15.69 8.62
CA ALA A 309 2.05 16.08 9.75
C ALA A 309 1.16 17.27 9.37
N PRO A 310 0.08 17.55 10.12
CA PRO A 310 -0.71 18.76 9.93
C PRO A 310 0.18 20.02 9.89
N GLY A 311 0.20 20.70 8.75
CA GLY A 311 0.89 21.97 8.57
C GLY A 311 2.35 21.89 8.12
N ALA A 312 2.98 20.70 8.04
CA ALA A 312 4.32 20.56 7.47
C ALA A 312 4.69 19.11 7.09
N ARG A 313 5.58 18.96 6.11
CA ARG A 313 6.25 17.70 5.81
C ARG A 313 7.71 17.75 6.23
N TYR A 314 8.17 16.67 6.85
CA TYR A 314 9.53 16.50 7.33
C TYR A 314 10.21 15.40 6.55
N ALA A 315 11.46 15.63 6.14
CA ALA A 315 12.31 14.63 5.52
C ALA A 315 13.71 14.73 6.11
N LEU A 316 14.19 13.63 6.68
CA LEU A 316 15.55 13.45 7.15
C LEU A 316 16.29 12.55 6.16
N TYR A 317 17.36 13.07 5.57
CA TYR A 317 18.27 12.34 4.70
C TYR A 317 19.70 12.50 5.21
N GLY A 318 20.30 11.41 5.70
CA GLY A 318 21.52 11.46 6.50
C GLY A 318 21.29 12.35 7.73
N ALA A 319 22.09 13.40 7.87
CA ALA A 319 21.95 14.40 8.93
C ALA A 319 21.11 15.63 8.52
N ARG A 320 20.59 15.68 7.29
CA ARG A 320 19.88 16.85 6.78
C ARG A 320 18.38 16.73 7.03
N LEU A 321 17.87 17.50 7.98
CA LEU A 321 16.43 17.66 8.18
C LEU A 321 15.91 18.78 7.28
N THR A 322 14.93 18.45 6.45
CA THR A 322 14.18 19.39 5.63
C THR A 322 12.76 19.49 6.15
N THR A 323 12.32 20.70 6.50
CA THR A 323 10.92 21.01 6.82
C THR A 323 10.32 21.79 5.67
N ARG A 324 9.14 21.38 5.19
CA ARG A 324 8.39 22.08 4.14
C ARG A 324 6.98 22.40 4.61
N TRP A 325 6.59 23.67 4.51
CA TRP A 325 5.26 24.13 4.89
C TRP A 325 4.35 24.26 3.64
N PRO A 326 3.02 24.17 3.80
CA PRO A 326 2.06 24.31 2.71
C PRO A 326 2.13 25.65 1.96
N ASP A 327 2.67 26.70 2.58
CA ASP A 327 2.86 28.03 1.97
C ASP A 327 4.08 28.09 1.03
N GLY A 328 4.77 26.97 0.82
CA GLY A 328 5.95 26.86 -0.04
C GLY A 328 7.27 27.14 0.67
N ARG A 329 7.25 27.62 1.92
CA ARG A 329 8.51 27.78 2.68
C ARG A 329 9.17 26.42 2.88
N SER A 330 10.50 26.41 2.79
CA SER A 330 11.32 25.26 3.12
C SER A 330 12.51 25.69 3.96
N GLU A 331 12.83 24.91 4.98
CA GLU A 331 14.03 25.07 5.80
C GLU A 331 14.85 23.79 5.74
N GLN A 332 16.18 23.93 5.72
CA GLN A 332 17.11 22.80 5.81
C GLN A 332 18.09 23.05 6.93
N ARG A 333 18.27 22.04 7.79
CA ARG A 333 19.19 22.06 8.92
C ARG A 333 20.06 20.82 8.90
N MET A 334 21.36 21.00 9.14
CA MET A 334 22.25 19.90 9.44
C MET A 334 22.23 19.63 10.94
N LEU A 335 22.04 18.37 11.29
CA LEU A 335 21.85 17.92 12.66
C LEU A 335 23.07 17.16 13.15
N SER A 336 23.46 17.39 14.39
CA SER A 336 24.37 16.51 15.15
C SER A 336 23.70 15.16 15.46
N ALA A 337 24.47 14.16 15.91
CA ALA A 337 23.95 12.84 16.27
C ALA A 337 22.82 12.92 17.31
N ASP A 338 22.98 13.73 18.36
CA ASP A 338 21.97 13.88 19.41
C ASP A 338 20.73 14.66 18.89
N GLU A 339 20.89 15.57 17.94
CA GLU A 339 19.76 16.24 17.28
C GLU A 339 19.01 15.31 16.33
N ILE A 340 19.70 14.40 15.63
CA ILE A 340 19.07 13.36 14.83
C ILE A 340 18.23 12.44 15.71
N GLU A 341 18.78 11.98 16.83
CA GLU A 341 18.08 11.11 17.79
C GLU A 341 16.81 11.80 18.35
N ARG A 342 16.92 13.08 18.72
CA ARG A 342 15.76 13.88 19.11
C ARG A 342 14.75 14.04 17.98
N ALA A 343 15.19 14.33 16.75
CA ALA A 343 14.28 14.47 15.61
C ALA A 343 13.55 13.16 15.29
N LEU A 344 14.22 12.00 15.33
CA LEU A 344 13.60 10.69 15.16
C LEU A 344 12.48 10.48 16.18
N THR A 345 12.72 10.84 17.45
CA THR A 345 11.75 10.68 18.53
C THR A 345 10.60 11.69 18.44
N GLU A 346 10.91 12.99 18.40
CA GLU A 346 9.94 14.07 18.55
C GLU A 346 9.21 14.40 17.25
N THR A 347 9.94 14.43 16.12
CA THR A 347 9.38 14.78 14.81
C THR A 347 8.79 13.57 14.11
N PHE A 348 9.50 12.43 14.10
CA PHE A 348 9.07 11.24 13.35
C PHE A 348 8.30 10.23 14.22
N GLY A 349 8.27 10.40 15.55
CA GLY A 349 7.56 9.49 16.45
C GLY A 349 8.20 8.11 16.59
N LEU A 350 9.49 7.98 16.27
CA LEU A 350 10.22 6.72 16.32
C LEU A 350 10.95 6.60 17.66
N ALA A 351 10.62 5.58 18.45
CA ALA A 351 11.39 5.23 19.63
C ALA A 351 12.78 4.71 19.21
N VAL A 352 13.81 5.52 19.43
CA VAL A 352 15.18 5.18 19.00
C VAL A 352 15.69 3.97 19.77
N GLN A 353 16.20 2.98 19.04
CA GLN A 353 16.77 1.75 19.60
C GLN A 353 18.30 1.89 19.75
N PRO A 354 18.92 1.27 20.77
CA PRO A 354 20.36 1.39 21.00
C PRO A 354 21.24 1.02 19.80
N ASP A 355 20.81 0.04 19.00
CA ASP A 355 21.54 -0.43 17.83
C ASP A 355 21.43 0.50 16.60
N TRP A 356 20.62 1.56 16.67
CA TRP A 356 20.58 2.61 15.64
C TRP A 356 21.69 3.65 15.83
N ARG A 357 22.29 3.73 17.02
CA ARG A 357 23.29 4.76 17.36
C ARG A 357 24.47 4.80 16.38
N PRO A 358 25.07 3.67 15.95
CA PRO A 358 26.16 3.72 14.97
C PRO A 358 25.74 4.33 13.62
N LEU A 359 24.52 4.04 13.15
CA LEU A 359 23.98 4.63 11.92
C LEU A 359 23.77 6.15 12.08
N ILE A 360 23.25 6.58 13.23
CA ILE A 360 23.02 7.99 13.55
C ILE A 360 24.34 8.77 13.59
N GLU A 361 25.36 8.24 14.27
CA GLU A 361 26.69 8.83 14.33
C GLU A 361 27.36 8.89 12.97
N GLN A 362 27.22 7.81 12.17
CA GLN A 362 27.73 7.79 10.80
C GLN A 362 27.04 8.85 9.92
N ALA A 363 25.74 9.04 10.06
CA ALA A 363 25.00 10.06 9.32
C ALA A 363 25.45 11.48 9.70
N ALA A 364 25.67 11.74 11.00
CA ALA A 364 26.16 13.03 11.50
C ALA A 364 27.63 13.32 11.12
N ALA A 365 28.46 12.30 10.93
CA ALA A 365 29.86 12.47 10.56
C ALA A 365 30.10 12.81 9.08
N ARG A 366 29.08 12.67 8.22
CA ARG A 366 29.16 13.00 6.78
C ARG A 366 28.79 14.45 6.46
N VAL A 367 28.53 15.27 7.49
CA VAL A 367 28.14 16.69 7.39
C VAL A 367 29.28 17.57 6.93
#